data_AF-A0A970A393-F1
#
_entry.id   AF-A0A970A393-F1
#
_cell.length_a   1.000
_cell.length_b   1.000
_cell.length_c   1.000
_cell.angle_alpha   90.00
_cell.angle_beta   90.00
_cell.angle_gamma   90.00
#
_symmetry.space_group_name_H-M   'P 1'
#
loop_
_entity.id
_entity.type
_entity.pdbx_description
1 polymer ?
#
loop_
_entity_poly.entity_id
_entity_poly.type
_entity_poly.pdbx_seq_one_letter_code
_entity_poly.pdbx_strand_id
1 'polypeptide(L)'
;MIILDIKIGDNISKVTEKLGEPSCIIDNTLFYKTTDYYLGFKGEGWVEQAIFAQKPGPYPADILKTLIKNYDEIFYRTSESDSETDQIHDFLGIMGHIHGGGWYAYSMNGIFIESFFGDEITVYNNFEGELYDLQEDMHEFNISFMDIDYVMDRMLSGLRYYIVTNRSFEEKGIVSPGGKYNSLYVWNYSQSYYFIIRTMDNSVPDKYIGLPATGDYYWLSDRYILYSDFFSSAPVVLDVETYETINILEKTELFDVDDYGFYSFEIKRYKDGQIIVYYAGEDNEYRIGYSFDQDGKILLNSGTHSEEQMGND
;
A
#
# COMPACT_ATOMS: atom_id res chain seq x y z
N MET A 1 11.22 -14.25 12.58
CA MET A 1 12.66 -14.20 12.86
C MET A 1 12.91 -12.95 13.71
N ILE A 2 13.19 -13.11 15.01
CA ILE A 2 13.64 -12.00 15.85
C ILE A 2 15.16 -11.97 15.67
N ILE A 3 15.70 -10.90 15.09
CA ILE A 3 17.13 -10.75 14.86
C ILE A 3 17.83 -10.78 16.23
N LEU A 4 18.48 -11.90 16.56
CA LEU A 4 19.34 -12.08 17.72
C LEU A 4 18.76 -11.57 19.05
N ASP A 5 17.46 -11.74 19.31
CA ASP A 5 16.75 -11.22 20.50
C ASP A 5 16.87 -9.69 20.73
N ILE A 6 17.07 -8.90 19.67
CA ILE A 6 16.94 -7.45 19.72
C ILE A 6 15.45 -7.11 19.60
N LYS A 7 14.95 -6.28 20.51
CA LYS A 7 13.53 -5.86 20.56
C LYS A 7 13.41 -4.35 20.64
N ILE A 8 12.25 -3.85 20.23
CA ILE A 8 11.84 -2.47 20.56
C ILE A 8 11.92 -2.29 22.08
N GLY A 9 12.50 -1.17 22.51
CA GLY A 9 12.78 -0.85 23.91
C GLY A 9 14.13 -1.34 24.44
N ASP A 10 14.89 -2.16 23.69
CA ASP A 10 16.27 -2.49 24.06
C ASP A 10 17.17 -1.25 23.99
N ASN A 11 18.22 -1.18 24.80
CA ASN A 11 19.21 -0.10 24.69
C ASN A 11 19.97 -0.20 23.35
N ILE A 12 20.22 0.93 22.68
CA ILE A 12 20.99 0.96 21.42
C ILE A 12 22.42 0.43 21.63
N SER A 13 23.03 0.64 22.79
CA SER A 13 24.37 0.07 23.08
C SER A 13 24.39 -1.46 22.98
N LYS A 14 23.32 -2.13 23.38
CA LYS A 14 23.15 -3.59 23.27
C LYS A 14 23.09 -4.04 21.82
N VAL A 15 22.57 -3.21 20.92
CA VAL A 15 22.55 -3.49 19.46
C VAL A 15 23.98 -3.49 18.94
N THR A 16 24.77 -2.46 19.23
CA THR A 16 26.18 -2.36 18.84
C THR A 16 27.03 -3.47 19.46
N GLU A 17 26.80 -3.84 20.73
CA GLU A 17 27.49 -4.97 21.37
C GLU A 17 27.23 -6.31 20.66
N LYS A 18 26.02 -6.51 20.11
CA LYS A 18 25.63 -7.76 19.44
C LYS A 18 26.03 -7.80 17.97
N LEU A 19 25.89 -6.69 17.26
CA LEU A 19 26.08 -6.61 15.80
C LEU A 19 27.43 -6.02 15.39
N GLY A 20 28.20 -5.47 16.34
CA GLY A 20 29.41 -4.70 16.07
C GLY A 20 29.10 -3.24 15.75
N GLU A 21 30.07 -2.56 15.15
CA GLU A 21 29.89 -1.19 14.68
C GLU A 21 28.92 -1.12 13.49
N PRO A 22 28.02 -0.13 13.44
CA PRO A 22 27.14 0.06 12.29
C PRO A 22 27.96 0.40 11.03
N SER A 23 27.47 -0.05 9.88
CA SER A 23 28.05 0.27 8.57
C SER A 23 27.94 1.77 8.28
N CYS A 24 26.85 2.41 8.69
CA CYS A 24 26.67 3.86 8.66
C CYS A 24 25.57 4.29 9.65
N ILE A 25 25.49 5.60 9.89
CA ILE A 25 24.43 6.21 10.70
C ILE A 25 23.81 7.35 9.90
N ILE A 26 22.49 7.30 9.70
CA ILE A 26 21.73 8.30 8.95
C ILE A 26 20.47 8.66 9.76
N ASP A 27 20.24 9.93 10.04
CA ASP A 27 19.06 10.43 10.80
C ASP A 27 18.76 9.66 12.10
N ASN A 28 19.77 9.46 12.94
CA ASN A 28 19.69 8.66 14.17
C ASN A 28 19.23 7.22 13.94
N THR A 29 19.53 6.67 12.75
CA THR A 29 19.28 5.26 12.39
C THR A 29 20.62 4.58 12.15
N LEU A 30 20.90 3.54 12.93
CA LEU A 30 22.09 2.71 12.79
C LEU A 30 21.80 1.63 11.75
N PHE A 31 22.57 1.62 10.67
CA PHE A 31 22.44 0.64 9.61
C PHE A 31 23.53 -0.43 9.66
N TYR A 32 23.14 -1.69 9.48
CA TYR A 32 24.02 -2.84 9.47
C TYR A 32 23.81 -3.65 8.20
N LYS A 33 24.91 -3.99 7.53
CA LYS A 33 24.93 -4.97 6.44
C LYS A 33 25.34 -6.33 7.02
N THR A 34 24.41 -7.28 7.02
CA THR A 34 24.70 -8.68 7.36
C THR A 34 24.89 -9.50 6.08
N THR A 35 25.17 -10.80 6.21
CA THR A 35 25.27 -11.71 5.05
C THR A 35 23.99 -11.71 4.21
N ASP A 36 22.82 -11.77 4.87
CA ASP A 36 21.54 -12.03 4.21
C ASP A 36 20.56 -10.85 4.28
N TYR A 37 20.82 -9.87 5.16
CA TYR A 37 19.89 -8.77 5.43
C TYR A 37 20.59 -7.44 5.66
N TYR A 38 19.89 -6.38 5.31
CA TYR A 38 20.13 -5.03 5.79
C TYR A 38 19.24 -4.79 7.00
N LEU A 39 19.80 -4.23 8.06
CA LEU A 39 19.08 -3.89 9.29
C LEU A 39 19.22 -2.40 9.56
N GLY A 40 18.14 -1.77 10.01
CA GLY A 40 18.10 -0.38 10.46
C GLY A 40 17.44 -0.30 11.82
N PHE A 41 18.09 0.36 12.78
CA PHE A 41 17.57 0.60 14.12
C PHE A 41 17.57 2.09 14.43
N LYS A 42 16.41 2.66 14.75
CA LYS A 42 16.24 4.08 15.05
C LYS A 42 15.96 4.32 16.52
N GLY A 43 16.60 5.34 17.09
CA GLY A 43 16.32 5.88 18.43
C GLY A 43 17.51 6.60 19.06
N GLU A 44 17.28 7.40 20.10
CA GLU A 44 18.31 8.24 20.74
C GLU A 44 19.04 7.58 21.92
N GLY A 45 18.56 6.42 22.36
CA GLY A 45 19.18 5.63 23.44
C GLY A 45 18.57 4.24 23.61
N TRP A 46 17.32 4.10 23.17
CA TRP A 46 16.60 2.83 23.09
C TRP A 46 16.17 2.60 21.64
N VAL A 47 16.00 1.35 21.24
CA VAL A 47 15.43 0.99 19.95
C VAL A 47 13.96 1.38 19.96
N GLU A 48 13.61 2.44 19.23
CA GLU A 48 12.23 2.90 19.09
C GLU A 48 11.56 2.21 17.91
N GLN A 49 12.33 2.00 16.84
CA GLN A 49 11.85 1.39 15.61
C GLN A 49 12.96 0.55 14.97
N ALA A 50 12.54 -0.45 14.22
CA ALA A 50 13.42 -1.29 13.43
C ALA A 50 12.84 -1.50 12.04
N ILE A 51 13.71 -1.57 11.05
CA ILE A 51 13.37 -1.97 9.69
C ILE A 51 14.43 -2.93 9.19
N PHE A 52 14.03 -3.87 8.34
CA PHE A 52 14.96 -4.78 7.69
C PHE A 52 14.56 -4.94 6.24
N ALA A 53 15.55 -5.22 5.39
CA ALA A 53 15.37 -5.60 4.02
C ALA A 53 16.25 -6.81 3.73
N GLN A 54 15.76 -7.72 2.89
CA GLN A 54 16.59 -8.82 2.40
C GLN A 54 17.72 -8.25 1.53
N LYS A 55 18.92 -8.80 1.66
CA LYS A 55 20.01 -8.47 0.75
C LYS A 55 19.59 -8.88 -0.67
N PRO A 56 19.74 -7.98 -1.66
CA PRO A 56 19.46 -8.31 -3.05
C PRO A 56 20.21 -9.55 -3.52
N GLY A 57 19.59 -10.32 -4.43
CA GLY A 57 20.21 -11.48 -5.05
C GLY A 57 21.31 -11.09 -6.05
N PRO A 58 22.22 -12.03 -6.37
CA PRO A 58 23.26 -11.80 -7.37
C PRO A 58 22.67 -11.60 -8.78
N TYR A 59 23.44 -10.97 -9.65
CA TYR A 59 23.08 -10.68 -11.03
C TYR A 59 24.32 -10.66 -11.93
N PRO A 60 24.17 -10.75 -13.27
CA PRO A 60 25.30 -10.67 -14.20
C PRO A 60 26.02 -9.32 -14.14
N ALA A 61 27.35 -9.32 -14.16
CA ALA A 61 28.14 -8.08 -14.03
C ALA A 61 27.91 -7.06 -15.17
N ASP A 62 27.47 -7.54 -16.33
CA ASP A 62 27.16 -6.78 -17.54
C ASP A 62 25.68 -6.36 -17.63
N ILE A 63 24.85 -6.60 -16.60
CA ILE A 63 23.41 -6.33 -16.64
C ILE A 63 23.07 -4.89 -17.05
N LEU A 64 23.90 -3.90 -16.69
CA LEU A 64 23.68 -2.50 -17.07
C LEU A 64 23.87 -2.28 -18.58
N LYS A 65 24.81 -2.98 -19.22
CA LYS A 65 24.97 -2.95 -20.68
C LYS A 65 23.74 -3.58 -21.35
N THR A 66 23.28 -4.71 -20.83
CA THR A 66 22.08 -5.40 -21.31
C THR A 66 20.83 -4.53 -21.19
N LEU A 67 20.68 -3.82 -20.06
CA LEU A 67 19.61 -2.85 -19.82
C LEU A 67 19.63 -1.71 -20.84
N ILE A 68 20.79 -1.11 -21.07
CA ILE A 68 20.95 0.02 -22.01
C ILE A 68 20.63 -0.43 -23.44
N LYS A 69 21.17 -1.57 -23.87
CA LYS A 69 20.94 -2.14 -25.20
C LYS A 69 19.45 -2.41 -25.48
N ASN A 70 18.71 -2.87 -24.47
CA ASN A 70 17.32 -3.31 -24.60
C ASN A 70 16.34 -2.36 -23.89
N TYR A 71 16.70 -1.07 -23.72
CA TYR A 71 15.98 -0.13 -22.87
C TYR A 71 14.49 0.01 -23.25
N ASP A 72 14.19 0.12 -24.54
CA ASP A 72 12.81 0.23 -25.03
C ASP A 72 11.99 -1.03 -24.69
N GLU A 73 12.60 -2.21 -24.74
CA GLU A 73 11.92 -3.48 -24.49
C GLU A 73 11.57 -3.68 -23.01
N ILE A 74 12.23 -2.96 -22.10
CA ILE A 74 11.93 -2.97 -20.66
C ILE A 74 10.45 -2.67 -20.44
N PHE A 75 9.93 -1.61 -21.08
CA PHE A 75 8.57 -1.12 -20.83
C PHE A 75 7.54 -1.66 -21.81
N TYR A 76 7.98 -2.11 -22.98
CA TYR A 76 7.10 -2.61 -24.03
C TYR A 76 7.36 -4.10 -24.26
N ARG A 77 6.85 -4.93 -23.33
CA ARG A 77 6.99 -6.39 -23.42
C ARG A 77 6.41 -6.89 -24.75
N THR A 78 7.28 -7.27 -25.67
CA THR A 78 6.87 -7.97 -26.89
C THR A 78 6.50 -9.40 -26.54
N SER A 79 5.64 -10.06 -27.32
CA SER A 79 5.16 -11.42 -27.01
C SER A 79 6.23 -12.51 -27.18
N GLU A 80 7.45 -12.14 -27.53
CA GLU A 80 8.57 -13.05 -27.76
C GLU A 80 9.50 -12.99 -26.54
N SER A 81 9.72 -14.14 -25.89
CA SER A 81 10.67 -14.24 -24.78
C SER A 81 12.09 -14.19 -25.33
N ASP A 82 12.80 -13.08 -25.11
CA ASP A 82 14.26 -13.05 -25.24
C ASP A 82 14.92 -13.25 -23.87
N SER A 83 15.98 -14.06 -23.85
CA SER A 83 16.74 -14.40 -22.65
C SER A 83 17.45 -13.20 -22.02
N GLU A 84 17.78 -12.16 -22.80
CA GLU A 84 18.33 -10.90 -22.27
C GLU A 84 17.25 -10.10 -21.53
N THR A 85 16.07 -9.97 -22.12
CA THR A 85 14.92 -9.26 -21.55
C THR A 85 14.37 -9.97 -20.31
N ASP A 86 14.36 -11.30 -20.28
CA ASP A 86 14.02 -12.07 -19.08
C ASP A 86 15.01 -11.81 -17.92
N GLN A 87 16.32 -11.75 -18.20
CA GLN A 87 17.33 -11.41 -17.18
C GLN A 87 17.15 -9.99 -16.62
N ILE A 88 16.78 -9.04 -17.48
CA ILE A 88 16.45 -7.68 -17.05
C ILE A 88 15.26 -7.69 -16.09
N HIS A 89 14.19 -8.40 -16.43
CA HIS A 89 13.01 -8.47 -15.58
C HIS A 89 13.25 -9.23 -14.27
N ASP A 90 14.14 -10.22 -14.24
CA ASP A 90 14.57 -10.88 -13.01
C ASP A 90 15.42 -9.96 -12.13
N PHE A 91 16.22 -9.08 -12.74
CA PHE A 91 17.04 -8.10 -12.04
C PHE A 91 16.22 -6.93 -11.49
N LEU A 92 15.26 -6.44 -12.26
CA LEU A 92 14.35 -5.37 -11.88
C LEU A 92 13.28 -5.91 -10.91
N GLY A 93 12.98 -5.15 -9.87
CA GLY A 93 11.92 -5.48 -8.92
C GLY A 93 10.56 -4.99 -9.43
N ILE A 94 10.16 -3.81 -8.96
CA ILE A 94 8.88 -3.21 -9.36
C ILE A 94 9.08 -2.34 -10.59
N MET A 95 8.14 -2.48 -11.52
CA MET A 95 7.97 -1.61 -12.68
C MET A 95 6.59 -0.97 -12.59
N GLY A 96 6.49 0.29 -13.01
CA GLY A 96 5.23 1.00 -12.93
C GLY A 96 5.17 2.19 -13.87
N HIS A 97 4.02 2.86 -13.83
CA HIS A 97 3.76 4.04 -14.61
C HIS A 97 3.88 5.30 -13.77
N ILE A 98 4.37 6.36 -14.39
CA ILE A 98 4.33 7.72 -13.87
C ILE A 98 3.08 8.39 -14.44
N HIS A 99 2.26 8.96 -13.56
CA HIS A 99 1.08 9.72 -13.96
C HIS A 99 1.48 10.85 -14.93
N GLY A 100 0.95 10.81 -16.15
CA GLY A 100 1.33 11.74 -17.22
C GLY A 100 2.01 11.10 -18.43
N GLY A 101 2.27 9.79 -18.41
CA GLY A 101 2.69 9.03 -19.61
C GLY A 101 4.14 8.54 -19.61
N GLY A 102 4.75 8.34 -18.44
CA GLY A 102 6.09 7.76 -18.33
C GLY A 102 6.11 6.43 -17.61
N TRP A 103 7.32 5.87 -17.51
CA TRP A 103 7.57 4.61 -16.83
C TRP A 103 8.70 4.72 -15.82
N TYR A 104 8.67 3.86 -14.81
CA TYR A 104 9.81 3.67 -13.91
C TYR A 104 10.04 2.18 -13.66
N ALA A 105 11.30 1.84 -13.40
CA ALA A 105 11.70 0.53 -12.92
C ALA A 105 12.85 0.68 -11.92
N TYR A 106 13.00 -0.26 -10.99
CA TYR A 106 14.14 -0.22 -10.08
C TYR A 106 14.58 -1.61 -9.64
N SER A 107 15.85 -1.71 -9.24
CA SER A 107 16.42 -2.88 -8.58
C SER A 107 17.01 -2.49 -7.24
N MET A 108 16.76 -3.31 -6.21
CA MET A 108 17.40 -3.15 -4.90
C MET A 108 18.93 -3.34 -4.97
N ASN A 109 19.44 -3.91 -6.07
CA ASN A 109 20.87 -3.95 -6.40
C ASN A 109 21.48 -2.58 -6.76
N GLY A 110 20.71 -1.49 -6.68
CA GLY A 110 21.25 -0.13 -6.84
C GLY A 110 21.07 0.43 -8.25
N ILE A 111 19.96 0.13 -8.91
CA ILE A 111 19.57 0.75 -10.19
C ILE A 111 18.17 1.34 -10.05
N PHE A 112 17.97 2.55 -10.55
CA PHE A 112 16.67 3.17 -10.77
C PHE A 112 16.60 3.71 -12.19
N ILE A 113 15.48 3.50 -12.87
CA ILE A 113 15.24 3.89 -14.26
C ILE A 113 13.95 4.72 -14.30
N GLU A 114 13.99 5.85 -15.00
CA GLU A 114 12.83 6.68 -15.27
C GLU A 114 12.81 7.10 -16.74
N SER A 115 11.64 6.95 -17.38
CA SER A 115 11.36 7.42 -18.74
C SER A 115 10.16 8.36 -18.68
N PHE A 116 10.39 9.63 -18.30
CA PHE A 116 9.33 10.67 -18.24
C PHE A 116 9.76 11.99 -18.88
N PHE A 117 10.89 12.57 -18.49
CA PHE A 117 11.48 13.77 -19.10
C PHE A 117 12.67 13.48 -20.03
N GLY A 118 12.96 12.19 -20.23
CA GLY A 118 14.12 11.63 -20.90
C GLY A 118 14.38 10.22 -20.34
N ASP A 119 15.32 9.50 -20.94
CA ASP A 119 15.71 8.17 -20.49
C ASP A 119 16.86 8.29 -19.50
N GLU A 120 16.52 8.17 -18.21
CA GLU A 120 17.42 8.37 -17.09
C GLU A 120 17.71 7.07 -16.37
N ILE A 121 18.99 6.81 -16.11
CA ILE A 121 19.44 5.67 -15.31
C ILE A 121 20.26 6.19 -14.14
N THR A 122 19.83 5.90 -12.92
CA THR A 122 20.56 6.22 -11.70
C THR A 122 21.22 4.96 -11.14
N VAL A 123 22.54 5.01 -10.99
CA VAL A 123 23.39 3.94 -10.45
C VAL A 123 23.83 4.31 -9.04
N TYR A 124 23.49 3.48 -8.07
CA TYR A 124 23.79 3.66 -6.65
C TYR A 124 25.07 2.90 -6.26
N ASN A 125 25.68 3.28 -5.13
CA ASN A 125 26.99 2.74 -4.74
C ASN A 125 27.00 1.27 -4.32
N ASN A 126 25.81 0.67 -4.13
CA ASN A 126 25.65 -0.75 -3.84
C ASN A 126 25.49 -1.60 -5.10
N PHE A 127 25.60 -1.00 -6.29
CA PHE A 127 25.69 -1.71 -7.56
C PHE A 127 27.13 -2.18 -7.81
N GLU A 128 27.29 -3.48 -7.99
CA GLU A 128 28.51 -4.17 -8.42
C GLU A 128 28.39 -4.58 -9.90
N GLY A 129 29.11 -3.93 -10.81
CA GLY A 129 29.05 -4.24 -12.26
C GLY A 129 30.11 -3.53 -13.10
N GLU A 130 30.13 -3.81 -14.41
CA GLU A 130 31.14 -3.29 -15.34
C GLU A 130 30.82 -1.86 -15.83
N LEU A 131 31.19 -0.85 -15.03
CA LEU A 131 30.91 0.55 -15.35
C LEU A 131 31.87 1.19 -16.35
N TYR A 132 33.11 0.69 -16.48
CA TYR A 132 34.14 1.30 -17.31
C TYR A 132 33.91 1.18 -18.81
N ASP A 133 33.19 0.15 -19.23
CA ASP A 133 32.97 -0.19 -20.64
C ASP A 133 31.74 0.51 -21.24
N LEU A 134 31.03 1.33 -20.44
CA LEU A 134 29.79 2.01 -20.85
C LEU A 134 30.04 3.35 -21.56
N GLN A 135 31.30 3.76 -21.74
CA GLN A 135 31.65 5.12 -22.19
C GLN A 135 31.06 5.51 -23.56
N GLU A 136 30.81 4.54 -24.45
CA GLU A 136 30.23 4.81 -25.78
C GLU A 136 28.69 4.98 -25.71
N ASP A 137 28.02 4.23 -24.83
CA ASP A 137 26.55 4.23 -24.69
C ASP A 137 26.02 5.36 -23.78
N MET A 138 26.90 6.01 -23.00
CA MET A 138 26.57 7.17 -22.15
C MET A 138 26.03 8.38 -22.92
N HIS A 139 26.14 8.40 -24.26
CA HIS A 139 25.65 9.51 -25.08
C HIS A 139 24.15 9.44 -25.36
N GLU A 140 23.53 8.27 -25.26
CA GLU A 140 22.10 8.07 -25.54
C GLU A 140 21.24 8.20 -24.28
N PHE A 141 21.80 7.90 -23.10
CA PHE A 141 21.09 7.90 -21.82
C PHE A 141 21.67 8.91 -20.83
N ASN A 142 20.81 9.51 -20.01
CA ASN A 142 21.27 10.33 -18.89
C ASN A 142 21.61 9.43 -17.69
N ILE A 143 22.86 8.94 -17.64
CA ILE A 143 23.33 8.08 -16.55
C ILE A 143 23.92 8.93 -15.41
N SER A 144 23.35 8.80 -14.21
CA SER A 144 23.83 9.47 -13.00
C SER A 144 24.35 8.46 -11.96
N PHE A 145 25.34 8.88 -11.17
CA PHE A 145 25.95 8.06 -10.13
C PHE A 145 25.72 8.68 -8.74
N MET A 146 25.18 7.90 -7.81
CA MET A 146 24.88 8.33 -6.45
C MET A 146 25.74 7.59 -5.42
N ASP A 147 26.44 8.33 -4.56
CA ASP A 147 27.18 7.78 -3.43
C ASP A 147 26.26 7.52 -2.22
N ILE A 148 25.21 6.74 -2.45
CA ILE A 148 24.25 6.29 -1.43
C ILE A 148 23.91 4.84 -1.73
N ASP A 149 23.72 4.02 -0.69
CA ASP A 149 23.25 2.65 -0.83
C ASP A 149 21.72 2.66 -1.00
N TYR A 150 21.24 2.16 -2.13
CA TYR A 150 19.83 2.22 -2.50
C TYR A 150 18.93 1.47 -1.52
N VAL A 151 19.39 0.32 -1.00
CA VAL A 151 18.62 -0.46 -0.02
C VAL A 151 18.43 0.38 1.25
N MET A 152 19.48 1.04 1.72
CA MET A 152 19.42 1.89 2.90
C MET A 152 18.54 3.13 2.70
N ASP A 153 18.61 3.76 1.53
CA ASP A 153 17.73 4.90 1.19
C ASP A 153 16.25 4.50 1.17
N ARG A 154 15.92 3.36 0.55
CA ARG A 154 14.57 2.80 0.54
C ARG A 154 14.10 2.43 1.94
N MET A 155 14.96 1.84 2.76
CA MET A 155 14.67 1.53 4.16
C MET A 155 14.40 2.82 4.96
N LEU A 156 15.19 3.87 4.78
CA LEU A 156 14.98 5.14 5.48
C LEU A 156 13.64 5.78 5.08
N SER A 157 13.33 5.78 3.79
CA SER A 157 12.05 6.26 3.26
C SER A 157 10.87 5.45 3.81
N GLY A 158 10.96 4.11 3.80
CA GLY A 158 9.95 3.22 4.38
C GLY A 158 9.77 3.45 5.87
N LEU A 159 10.87 3.59 6.62
CA LEU A 159 10.84 3.87 8.05
C LEU A 159 10.08 5.18 8.33
N ARG A 160 10.46 6.28 7.65
CA ARG A 160 9.79 7.59 7.76
C ARG A 160 8.28 7.47 7.48
N TYR A 161 7.90 6.73 6.45
CA TYR A 161 6.48 6.47 6.14
C TYR A 161 5.78 5.78 7.32
N TYR A 162 6.36 4.72 7.90
CA TYR A 162 5.79 4.04 9.06
C TYR A 162 5.64 4.96 10.28
N ILE A 163 6.62 5.84 10.54
CA ILE A 163 6.52 6.83 11.64
C ILE A 163 5.29 7.71 11.45
N VAL A 164 5.16 8.27 10.25
CA VAL A 164 4.07 9.20 9.92
C VAL A 164 2.72 8.50 9.98
N THR A 165 2.64 7.28 9.46
CA THR A 165 1.42 6.46 9.50
C THR A 165 1.03 6.11 10.93
N ASN A 166 1.98 5.70 11.78
CA ASN A 166 1.72 5.41 13.19
C ASN A 166 1.18 6.62 13.95
N ARG A 167 1.84 7.78 13.79
CA ARG A 167 1.34 9.05 14.35
C ARG A 167 -0.05 9.38 13.85
N SER A 168 -0.31 9.16 12.56
CA SER A 168 -1.63 9.44 11.97
C SER A 168 -2.72 8.54 12.55
N PHE A 169 -2.44 7.27 12.85
CA PHE A 169 -3.36 6.39 13.57
C PHE A 169 -3.65 6.88 14.99
N GLU A 170 -2.66 7.42 15.70
CA GLU A 170 -2.82 7.98 17.05
C GLU A 170 -3.64 9.27 17.04
N GLU A 171 -3.41 10.16 16.07
CA GLU A 171 -4.02 11.49 16.00
C GLU A 171 -5.39 11.50 15.33
N LYS A 172 -5.59 10.65 14.30
CA LYS A 172 -6.74 10.70 13.37
C LYS A 172 -7.45 9.37 13.20
N GLY A 173 -6.93 8.29 13.80
CA GLY A 173 -7.52 6.97 13.67
C GLY A 173 -8.93 6.89 14.26
N ILE A 174 -9.79 6.15 13.59
CA ILE A 174 -11.15 5.86 14.04
C ILE A 174 -11.17 4.44 14.59
N VAL A 175 -11.33 4.33 15.91
CA VAL A 175 -11.41 3.04 16.60
C VAL A 175 -12.77 2.39 16.33
N SER A 176 -12.73 1.09 16.01
CA SER A 176 -13.94 0.26 15.89
C SER A 176 -14.75 0.21 17.20
N PRO A 177 -16.08 -0.03 17.17
CA PRO A 177 -16.95 0.11 18.34
C PRO A 177 -16.54 -0.65 19.61
N GLY A 178 -16.00 -1.85 19.48
CA GLY A 178 -15.48 -2.70 20.55
C GLY A 178 -13.97 -2.60 20.75
N GLY A 179 -13.26 -1.81 19.94
CA GLY A 179 -11.85 -1.48 20.14
C GLY A 179 -10.86 -2.53 19.64
N LYS A 180 -11.29 -3.49 18.82
CA LYS A 180 -10.41 -4.52 18.24
C LYS A 180 -9.50 -3.96 17.14
N TYR A 181 -10.03 -3.04 16.34
CA TYR A 181 -9.36 -2.42 15.19
C TYR A 181 -9.37 -0.90 15.26
N ASN A 182 -8.45 -0.28 14.53
CA ASN A 182 -8.39 1.14 14.22
C ASN A 182 -8.32 1.32 12.70
N SER A 183 -8.93 2.37 12.17
CA SER A 183 -8.89 2.69 10.75
C SER A 183 -8.39 4.11 10.50
N LEU A 184 -7.68 4.31 9.40
CA LEU A 184 -7.14 5.62 9.01
C LEU A 184 -7.52 5.92 7.56
N TYR A 185 -8.23 7.03 7.33
CA TYR A 185 -8.43 7.54 5.98
C TYR A 185 -7.13 8.14 5.46
N VAL A 186 -6.69 7.73 4.28
CA VAL A 186 -5.49 8.26 3.64
C VAL A 186 -5.87 8.82 2.28
N TRP A 187 -5.67 10.13 2.18
CA TRP A 187 -5.71 10.82 0.90
C TRP A 187 -4.29 11.07 0.42
N ASN A 188 -3.87 10.33 -0.60
CA ASN A 188 -2.56 10.54 -1.24
C ASN A 188 -2.76 11.07 -2.67
N TYR A 189 -1.73 11.74 -3.18
CA TYR A 189 -1.76 12.51 -4.42
C TYR A 189 -2.49 11.83 -5.61
N SER A 190 -3.21 12.65 -6.37
CA SER A 190 -3.71 12.44 -7.74
C SER A 190 -4.46 11.14 -8.09
N GLN A 191 -5.10 10.47 -7.12
CA GLN A 191 -6.19 9.46 -7.26
C GLN A 191 -6.04 8.26 -6.30
N SER A 192 -5.05 8.26 -5.41
CA SER A 192 -4.89 7.22 -4.39
C SER A 192 -5.71 7.55 -3.14
N TYR A 193 -6.98 7.14 -3.15
CA TYR A 193 -7.85 7.21 -1.97
C TYR A 193 -8.03 5.80 -1.43
N TYR A 194 -7.70 5.63 -0.16
CA TYR A 194 -7.89 4.37 0.53
C TYR A 194 -8.03 4.63 2.01
N PHE A 195 -8.49 3.63 2.73
CA PHE A 195 -8.35 3.58 4.17
C PHE A 195 -7.51 2.38 4.57
N ILE A 196 -6.79 2.53 5.68
CA ILE A 196 -5.97 1.48 6.27
C ILE A 196 -6.70 0.93 7.48
N ILE A 197 -6.78 -0.39 7.64
CA ILE A 197 -7.28 -1.06 8.85
C ILE A 197 -6.11 -1.71 9.58
N ARG A 198 -6.01 -1.47 10.89
CA ARG A 198 -4.98 -1.99 11.78
C ARG A 198 -5.59 -2.69 12.99
N THR A 199 -5.06 -3.84 13.37
CA THR A 199 -5.37 -4.45 14.68
C THR A 199 -4.70 -3.68 15.80
N MET A 200 -5.43 -3.41 16.88
CA MET A 200 -4.89 -2.65 18.02
C MET A 200 -3.69 -3.32 18.70
N ASP A 201 -3.61 -4.65 18.63
CA ASP A 201 -2.50 -5.45 19.17
C ASP A 201 -1.35 -5.68 18.17
N ASN A 202 -1.46 -5.15 16.95
CA ASN A 202 -0.53 -5.37 15.82
C ASN A 202 -0.30 -6.86 15.49
N SER A 203 -1.29 -7.73 15.78
CA SER A 203 -1.19 -9.18 15.54
C SER A 203 -1.18 -9.54 14.05
N VAL A 204 -1.74 -8.69 13.19
CA VAL A 204 -1.76 -8.87 11.73
C VAL A 204 -1.27 -7.61 11.02
N PRO A 205 -0.74 -7.74 9.79
CA PRO A 205 -0.35 -6.59 8.98
C PRO A 205 -1.52 -5.65 8.68
N ASP A 206 -1.18 -4.37 8.50
CA ASP A 206 -2.12 -3.35 8.03
C ASP A 206 -2.77 -3.75 6.70
N LYS A 207 -4.06 -3.47 6.58
CA LYS A 207 -4.87 -3.78 5.39
C LYS A 207 -5.23 -2.49 4.67
N TYR A 208 -5.11 -2.47 3.35
CA TYR A 208 -5.35 -1.29 2.52
C TYR A 208 -6.58 -1.53 1.65
N ILE A 209 -7.59 -0.67 1.76
CA ILE A 209 -8.86 -0.79 1.02
C ILE A 209 -9.07 0.47 0.19
N GLY A 210 -9.14 0.32 -1.14
CA GLY A 210 -9.36 1.43 -2.06
C GLY A 210 -10.74 2.07 -1.92
N LEU A 211 -10.81 3.39 -2.13
CA LEU A 211 -12.02 4.19 -2.11
C LEU A 211 -12.10 5.11 -3.33
N PRO A 212 -13.31 5.47 -3.81
CA PRO A 212 -13.44 6.55 -4.76
C PRO A 212 -13.05 7.89 -4.09
N ALA A 213 -12.78 8.91 -4.90
CA ALA A 213 -12.33 10.23 -4.42
C ALA A 213 -13.26 10.89 -3.40
N THR A 214 -14.55 10.59 -3.52
CA THR A 214 -15.64 11.09 -2.68
C THR A 214 -16.14 10.03 -1.70
N GLY A 215 -15.42 8.90 -1.59
CA GLY A 215 -15.83 7.76 -0.79
C GLY A 215 -15.59 7.99 0.69
N ASP A 216 -16.62 7.75 1.48
CA ASP A 216 -16.53 7.65 2.93
C ASP A 216 -16.57 6.19 3.38
N TYR A 217 -16.16 5.95 4.63
CA TYR A 217 -16.30 4.64 5.26
C TYR A 217 -16.72 4.78 6.73
N TYR A 218 -17.43 3.77 7.23
CA TYR A 218 -18.01 3.76 8.56
C TYR A 218 -17.97 2.37 9.19
N TRP A 219 -17.55 2.28 10.44
CA TRP A 219 -17.68 1.04 11.21
C TRP A 219 -19.15 0.74 11.56
N LEU A 220 -19.60 -0.48 11.24
CA LEU A 220 -20.89 -1.02 11.69
C LEU A 220 -20.75 -1.88 12.94
N SER A 221 -19.62 -2.59 13.06
CA SER A 221 -19.17 -3.38 14.22
C SER A 221 -17.65 -3.55 14.16
N ASP A 222 -17.04 -4.28 15.09
CA ASP A 222 -15.62 -4.63 14.98
C ASP A 222 -15.29 -5.49 13.75
N ARG A 223 -16.28 -6.19 13.20
CA ARG A 223 -16.09 -7.09 12.06
C ARG A 223 -16.42 -6.43 10.73
N TYR A 224 -17.26 -5.40 10.70
CA TYR A 224 -17.85 -4.88 9.48
C TYR A 224 -17.66 -3.38 9.29
N ILE A 225 -17.18 -3.00 8.10
CA ILE A 225 -17.09 -1.61 7.63
C ILE A 225 -18.00 -1.44 6.42
N LEU A 226 -18.87 -0.43 6.46
CA LEU A 226 -19.62 0.08 5.31
C LEU A 226 -18.77 1.11 4.57
N TYR A 227 -18.63 1.00 3.26
CA TYR A 227 -17.90 1.98 2.45
C TYR A 227 -18.43 2.03 1.01
N SER A 228 -18.04 3.06 0.25
CA SER A 228 -18.30 3.14 -1.18
C SER A 228 -17.19 2.44 -1.97
N ASP A 229 -17.54 1.44 -2.78
CA ASP A 229 -16.59 0.70 -3.61
C ASP A 229 -15.84 1.62 -4.61
N PHE A 230 -14.57 1.30 -4.87
CA PHE A 230 -13.70 2.12 -5.73
C PHE A 230 -14.21 2.20 -7.17
N PHE A 231 -14.69 1.08 -7.74
CA PHE A 231 -14.99 0.97 -9.16
C PHE A 231 -16.40 1.48 -9.46
N SER A 232 -17.38 1.01 -8.71
CA SER A 232 -18.79 1.26 -8.96
C SER A 232 -19.36 2.43 -8.15
N SER A 233 -18.65 2.86 -7.09
CA SER A 233 -19.18 3.71 -6.02
C SER A 233 -20.40 3.11 -5.30
N ALA A 234 -20.70 1.83 -5.51
CA ALA A 234 -21.77 1.13 -4.82
C ALA A 234 -21.46 1.01 -3.32
N PRO A 235 -22.47 1.14 -2.44
CA PRO A 235 -22.28 0.90 -1.02
C PRO A 235 -22.08 -0.59 -0.78
N VAL A 236 -20.99 -0.93 -0.08
CA VAL A 236 -20.62 -2.30 0.21
C VAL A 236 -20.20 -2.46 1.67
N VAL A 237 -20.34 -3.66 2.20
CA VAL A 237 -19.86 -4.02 3.54
C VAL A 237 -18.68 -4.96 3.44
N LEU A 238 -17.53 -4.56 3.98
CA LEU A 238 -16.34 -5.39 4.13
C LEU A 238 -16.39 -6.16 5.45
N ASP A 239 -16.25 -7.48 5.39
CA ASP A 239 -15.86 -8.31 6.52
C ASP A 239 -14.34 -8.18 6.73
N VAL A 240 -13.92 -7.51 7.81
CA VAL A 240 -12.50 -7.28 8.07
C VAL A 240 -11.75 -8.54 8.46
N GLU A 241 -12.42 -9.64 8.80
CA GLU A 241 -11.77 -10.91 9.14
C GLU A 241 -11.54 -11.77 7.91
N THR A 242 -12.53 -11.85 7.00
CA THR A 242 -12.48 -12.70 5.80
C THR A 242 -12.07 -11.95 4.53
N TYR A 243 -12.12 -10.62 4.54
CA TYR A 243 -11.95 -9.75 3.37
C TYR A 243 -13.01 -9.92 2.29
N GLU A 244 -14.13 -10.53 2.62
CA GLU A 244 -15.26 -10.61 1.72
C GLU A 244 -16.02 -9.29 1.73
N THR A 245 -16.31 -8.79 0.54
CA THR A 245 -17.13 -7.59 0.33
C THR A 245 -18.54 -8.01 -0.07
N ILE A 246 -19.54 -7.45 0.60
CA ILE A 246 -20.96 -7.74 0.36
C ILE A 246 -21.60 -6.49 -0.25
N ASN A 247 -22.13 -6.60 -1.47
CA ASN A 247 -22.97 -5.57 -2.06
C ASN A 247 -24.32 -5.54 -1.34
N ILE A 248 -24.61 -4.47 -0.61
CA ILE A 248 -25.79 -4.43 0.27
C ILE A 248 -27.09 -4.25 -0.52
N LEU A 249 -27.02 -3.63 -1.70
CA LEU A 249 -28.20 -3.38 -2.53
C LEU A 249 -28.66 -4.65 -3.23
N GLU A 250 -27.73 -5.39 -3.82
CA GLU A 250 -28.01 -6.69 -4.45
C GLU A 250 -28.46 -7.71 -3.42
N LYS A 251 -27.77 -7.76 -2.26
CA LYS A 251 -28.11 -8.71 -1.20
C LYS A 251 -29.50 -8.49 -0.62
N THR A 252 -30.04 -7.28 -0.73
CA THR A 252 -31.39 -6.93 -0.30
C THR A 252 -32.41 -6.86 -1.45
N GLU A 253 -32.00 -7.25 -2.66
CA GLU A 253 -32.82 -7.23 -3.88
C GLU A 253 -33.44 -5.85 -4.16
N LEU A 254 -32.77 -4.77 -3.73
CA LEU A 254 -33.23 -3.40 -3.91
C LEU A 254 -32.74 -2.79 -5.22
N PHE A 255 -31.55 -3.18 -5.66
CA PHE A 255 -30.92 -2.70 -6.88
C PHE A 255 -29.88 -3.70 -7.38
N ASP A 256 -29.93 -4.01 -8.68
CA ASP A 256 -28.92 -4.85 -9.34
C ASP A 256 -27.76 -3.96 -9.80
N VAL A 257 -26.55 -4.21 -9.29
CA VAL A 257 -25.37 -3.40 -9.58
C VAL A 257 -24.58 -4.07 -10.70
N ASP A 258 -24.26 -3.35 -11.76
CA ASP A 258 -23.27 -3.78 -12.74
C ASP A 258 -21.88 -3.44 -12.19
N ASP A 259 -20.99 -4.43 -12.10
CA ASP A 259 -19.61 -4.27 -11.60
C ASP A 259 -18.81 -3.20 -12.37
N TYR A 260 -19.23 -2.86 -13.60
CA TYR A 260 -18.63 -1.81 -14.43
C TYR A 260 -19.49 -0.55 -14.56
N GLY A 261 -20.63 -0.51 -13.88
CA GLY A 261 -21.51 0.65 -13.84
C GLY A 261 -20.93 1.76 -12.95
N PHE A 262 -21.04 3.01 -13.39
CA PHE A 262 -20.68 4.17 -12.56
C PHE A 262 -21.94 4.76 -11.93
N TYR A 263 -22.16 4.47 -10.65
CA TYR A 263 -23.36 4.89 -9.93
C TYR A 263 -23.05 6.03 -8.97
N SER A 264 -23.92 7.02 -8.90
CA SER A 264 -23.79 8.14 -7.94
C SER A 264 -24.60 7.84 -6.68
N PHE A 265 -24.10 6.90 -5.87
CA PHE A 265 -24.66 6.58 -4.56
C PHE A 265 -24.04 7.45 -3.46
N GLU A 266 -24.83 7.77 -2.45
CA GLU A 266 -24.38 8.48 -1.26
C GLU A 266 -24.92 7.80 0.00
N ILE A 267 -24.04 7.47 0.95
CA ILE A 267 -24.42 6.91 2.25
C ILE A 267 -24.89 8.06 3.16
N LYS A 268 -26.21 8.14 3.41
CA LYS A 268 -26.81 9.20 4.25
C LYS A 268 -26.88 8.83 5.73
N ARG A 269 -27.03 7.55 6.05
CA ARG A 269 -27.13 7.03 7.44
C ARG A 269 -26.58 5.61 7.52
N TYR A 270 -26.00 5.23 8.66
CA TYR A 270 -25.39 3.90 8.87
C TYR A 270 -25.48 3.38 10.32
N LYS A 271 -26.25 4.03 11.20
CA LYS A 271 -26.32 3.71 12.64
C LYS A 271 -27.70 3.20 13.04
N ASP A 272 -27.76 2.62 14.23
CA ASP A 272 -28.98 2.13 14.87
C ASP A 272 -29.66 0.99 14.09
N GLY A 273 -28.86 0.11 13.48
CA GLY A 273 -29.38 -1.01 12.69
C GLY A 273 -29.99 -0.59 11.35
N GLN A 274 -29.70 0.62 10.88
CA GLN A 274 -30.20 1.13 9.61
C GLN A 274 -29.10 1.76 8.75
N ILE A 275 -29.11 1.41 7.47
CA ILE A 275 -28.33 2.05 6.41
C ILE A 275 -29.33 2.75 5.47
N ILE A 276 -29.08 4.01 5.14
CA ILE A 276 -29.86 4.77 4.15
C ILE A 276 -28.89 5.21 3.05
N VAL A 277 -29.20 4.83 1.82
CA VAL A 277 -28.41 5.15 0.62
C VAL A 277 -29.28 5.97 -0.32
N TYR A 278 -28.81 7.13 -0.72
CA TYR A 278 -29.43 7.93 -1.78
C TYR A 278 -28.81 7.58 -3.13
N TYR A 279 -29.63 7.43 -4.16
CA TYR A 279 -29.18 7.24 -5.54
C TYR A 279 -29.63 8.41 -6.41
N ALA A 280 -28.67 9.21 -6.88
CA ALA A 280 -28.97 10.41 -7.65
C ALA A 280 -29.57 10.11 -9.03
N GLY A 281 -29.32 8.93 -9.60
CA GLY A 281 -29.82 8.56 -10.93
C GLY A 281 -31.35 8.41 -11.00
N GLU A 282 -31.98 8.06 -9.88
CA GLU A 282 -33.43 7.86 -9.75
C GLU A 282 -34.09 8.83 -8.76
N ASP A 283 -33.30 9.69 -8.11
CA ASP A 283 -33.73 10.54 -7.01
C ASP A 283 -34.48 9.75 -5.91
N ASN A 284 -33.90 8.61 -5.51
CA ASN A 284 -34.53 7.67 -4.60
C ASN A 284 -33.65 7.34 -3.38
N GLU A 285 -34.28 7.03 -2.24
CA GLU A 285 -33.61 6.56 -1.03
C GLU A 285 -33.91 5.08 -0.77
N TYR A 286 -32.85 4.28 -0.71
CA TYR A 286 -32.88 2.89 -0.31
C TYR A 286 -32.64 2.75 1.20
N ARG A 287 -33.54 2.04 1.88
CA ARG A 287 -33.48 1.81 3.33
C ARG A 287 -33.21 0.34 3.60
N ILE A 288 -32.09 0.07 4.25
CA ILE A 288 -31.60 -1.28 4.54
C ILE A 288 -31.49 -1.44 6.04
N GLY A 289 -32.18 -2.43 6.59
CA GLY A 289 -31.98 -2.83 7.99
C GLY A 289 -30.78 -3.77 8.10
N TYR A 290 -30.00 -3.62 9.16
CA TYR A 290 -28.94 -4.56 9.50
C TYR A 290 -28.96 -4.95 10.97
N SER A 291 -28.54 -6.18 11.23
CA SER A 291 -28.30 -6.72 12.57
C SER A 291 -27.16 -7.73 12.52
N PHE A 292 -26.77 -8.28 13.67
CA PHE A 292 -25.74 -9.31 13.76
C PHE A 292 -26.33 -10.57 14.38
N ASP A 293 -26.03 -11.73 13.80
CA ASP A 293 -26.39 -13.02 14.39
C ASP A 293 -25.51 -13.36 15.61
N GLN A 294 -25.71 -14.55 16.19
CA GLN A 294 -24.97 -14.99 17.38
C GLN A 294 -23.47 -15.19 17.12
N ASP A 295 -23.09 -15.47 15.86
CA ASP A 295 -21.70 -15.60 15.43
C ASP A 295 -21.11 -14.25 14.99
N GLY A 296 -21.87 -13.17 15.16
CA GLY A 296 -21.51 -11.82 14.79
C GLY A 296 -21.52 -11.57 13.28
N LYS A 297 -22.15 -12.43 12.47
CA LYS A 297 -22.30 -12.20 11.03
C LYS A 297 -23.40 -11.20 10.74
N ILE A 298 -23.19 -10.38 9.71
CA ILE A 298 -24.17 -9.38 9.31
C ILE A 298 -25.40 -10.02 8.64
N LEU A 299 -26.58 -9.63 9.12
CA LEU A 299 -27.87 -9.95 8.53
C LEU A 299 -28.45 -8.67 7.93
N LEU A 300 -28.73 -8.69 6.62
CA LEU A 300 -29.29 -7.57 5.88
C LEU A 300 -30.75 -7.86 5.52
N ASN A 301 -31.61 -6.84 5.58
CA ASN A 301 -32.98 -6.91 5.11
C ASN A 301 -33.39 -5.61 4.43
N SER A 302 -34.29 -5.70 3.45
CA SER A 302 -34.96 -4.52 2.90
C SER A 302 -35.87 -3.93 3.98
N GLY A 303 -35.67 -2.64 4.29
CA GLY A 303 -36.51 -1.95 5.26
C GLY A 303 -37.95 -1.88 4.73
N THR A 304 -38.91 -2.38 5.50
CA THR A 304 -40.35 -2.28 5.15
C THR A 304 -40.75 -0.83 4.88
N HIS A 305 -41.35 -0.56 3.72
CA HIS A 305 -42.19 0.62 3.50
C HIS A 305 -43.29 0.63 4.56
N SER A 306 -43.16 1.49 5.58
CA SER A 306 -44.36 1.97 6.27
C SER A 306 -45.04 2.94 5.31
N GLU A 307 -45.98 2.44 4.52
CA GLU A 307 -47.00 3.30 3.91
C GLU A 307 -47.65 4.09 5.06
N GLU A 308 -47.39 5.39 5.12
CA GLU A 308 -48.33 6.29 5.77
C GLU A 308 -49.65 6.13 5.01
N GLN A 309 -50.57 5.34 5.59
CA GLN A 309 -51.98 5.48 5.30
C GLN A 309 -52.34 6.93 5.64
N MET A 310 -52.34 7.78 4.62
CA MET A 310 -53.12 9.00 4.62
C MET A 310 -54.58 8.56 4.79
N GLY A 311 -55.00 8.53 6.06
CA GLY A 311 -56.41 8.53 6.40
C GLY A 311 -57.03 9.77 5.77
N ASN A 312 -57.86 9.53 4.76
CA ASN A 312 -58.89 10.48 4.40
C ASN A 312 -59.84 10.59 5.59
N ASP A 313 -59.87 11.75 6.23
CA ASP A 313 -61.05 12.34 6.86
C ASP A 313 -61.15 13.82 6.43
#